data_AF-A0A970R5G8-F1
#
_entry.id   AF-A0A970R5G8-F1
#
_cell.length_a   1.000
_cell.length_b   1.000
_cell.length_c   1.000
_cell.angle_alpha   90.00
_cell.angle_beta   90.00
_cell.angle_gamma   90.00
#
_symmetry.space_group_name_H-M   'P 1'
#
loop_
_entity.id
_entity.type
_entity.pdbx_description
1 polymer ?
#
loop_
_entity_poly.entity_id
_entity_poly.type
_entity_poly.pdbx_seq_one_letter_code
_entity_poly.pdbx_strand_id
1 'polypeptide(L)'
;MRILNFKNLSASILVLLFVITATAQNVYTLIEKNSKLSVTGTSSLHDWEMTATGFTAETGLKLEGNAVSEIQYIKFSVPVSGLESGKNMMNNKAYDALQENSPR
;
A
#
# COMPACT_ATOMS: atom_id res chain seq x y z
N MET A 1 24.75 6.71 -50.42
CA MET A 1 24.30 5.70 -49.43
C MET A 1 25.36 5.61 -48.34
N ARG A 2 25.11 6.11 -47.12
CA ARG A 2 26.10 6.07 -46.02
C ARG A 2 26.08 4.68 -45.39
N ILE A 3 27.23 4.01 -45.37
CA ILE A 3 27.40 2.70 -44.73
C ILE A 3 27.39 2.95 -43.21
N LEU A 4 26.44 2.35 -42.50
CA LEU A 4 26.33 2.46 -41.05
C LEU A 4 27.48 1.69 -40.38
N ASN A 5 28.22 2.33 -39.47
CA ASN A 5 29.34 1.72 -38.75
C ASN A 5 28.85 0.58 -37.82
N PHE A 6 29.43 -0.61 -37.95
CA PHE A 6 29.05 -1.80 -37.17
C PHE A 6 29.11 -1.56 -35.65
N LYS A 7 30.14 -0.83 -35.17
CA LYS A 7 30.28 -0.47 -33.74
C LYS A 7 29.13 0.40 -33.22
N ASN A 8 28.62 1.29 -34.07
CA ASN A 8 27.48 2.14 -33.75
C ASN A 8 26.17 1.33 -33.80
N LEU A 9 26.09 0.32 -34.67
CA LEU A 9 24.95 -0.60 -34.74
C LEU A 9 24.87 -1.49 -33.50
N SER A 10 26.01 -2.04 -33.04
CA SER A 10 26.08 -2.85 -31.81
C SER A 10 25.69 -2.05 -30.57
N ALA A 11 26.16 -0.80 -30.45
CA ALA A 11 25.81 0.10 -29.36
C ALA A 11 24.31 0.43 -29.35
N SER A 12 23.73 0.71 -30.53
CA SER A 12 22.28 0.97 -30.65
C SER A 12 21.43 -0.25 -30.28
N ILE A 13 21.87 -1.46 -30.63
CA ILE A 13 21.17 -2.71 -30.26
C ILE A 13 21.21 -2.93 -28.73
N LEU A 14 22.36 -2.67 -28.10
CA LEU A 14 22.50 -2.80 -26.64
C LEU A 14 21.60 -1.81 -25.89
N VAL A 15 21.50 -0.57 -26.38
CA VAL A 15 20.58 0.44 -25.84
C VAL A 15 19.12 0.03 -26.05
N LEU A 16 18.78 -0.52 -27.22
CA LEU A 16 17.43 -0.98 -27.51
C LEU A 16 17.01 -2.15 -26.59
N LEU A 17 17.91 -3.10 -26.35
CA LEU A 17 17.70 -4.24 -25.45
C LEU A 17 17.50 -3.82 -23.99
N PHE A 18 18.17 -2.75 -23.55
CA PHE A 18 18.00 -2.20 -22.19
C PHE A 18 16.63 -1.54 -21.97
N VAL A 19 16.03 -0.97 -23.02
CA VAL A 19 14.70 -0.33 -22.94
C VAL A 19 13.58 -1.37 -22.77
N ILE A 20 13.75 -2.59 -23.30
CA ILE A 20 12.70 -3.63 -23.28
C ILE A 20 12.51 -4.26 -21.88
N THR A 21 13.55 -4.22 -21.03
CA THR A 21 13.48 -4.77 -19.67
C THR A 21 12.89 -3.80 -18.64
N ALA A 22 12.58 -2.56 -19.04
CA ALA A 22 11.96 -1.58 -18.15
C ALA A 22 10.44 -1.81 -18.04
N THR A 23 10.01 -2.97 -17.54
CA THR A 23 8.63 -3.14 -17.10
C THR A 23 8.45 -2.36 -15.79
N ALA A 24 7.81 -1.21 -15.85
CA ALA A 24 7.47 -0.43 -14.67
C ALA A 24 6.45 -1.22 -13.80
N GLN A 25 6.80 -1.49 -12.54
CA GLN A 25 5.82 -1.94 -11.55
C GLN A 25 4.97 -0.74 -11.13
N ASN A 26 3.65 -0.84 -11.31
CA ASN A 26 2.75 0.21 -10.87
C ASN A 26 2.57 0.12 -9.35
N VAL A 27 3.03 1.15 -8.66
CA VAL A 27 2.82 1.35 -7.23
C VAL A 27 1.59 2.24 -7.05
N TYR A 28 0.60 1.76 -6.30
CA TYR A 28 -0.62 2.49 -6.01
C TYR A 28 -0.64 2.90 -4.54
N THR A 29 -0.91 4.18 -4.28
CA THR A 29 -1.00 4.72 -2.93
C THR A 29 -2.45 5.02 -2.56
N LEU A 30 -2.81 4.72 -1.32
CA LEU A 30 -4.12 5.06 -0.75
C LEU A 30 -4.40 6.56 -0.86
N ILE A 31 -5.63 6.90 -1.24
CA ILE A 31 -6.14 8.27 -1.20
C ILE A 31 -6.97 8.41 0.08
N GLU A 32 -6.37 8.95 1.14
CA GLU A 32 -6.97 9.02 2.48
C GLU A 32 -8.35 9.68 2.49
N LYS A 33 -8.54 10.80 1.79
CA LYS A 33 -9.83 11.51 1.70
C LYS A 33 -11.00 10.68 1.16
N ASN A 34 -10.71 9.61 0.41
CA ASN A 34 -11.70 8.72 -0.21
C ASN A 34 -11.70 7.33 0.45
N SER A 35 -11.01 7.17 1.59
CA SER A 35 -10.82 5.89 2.25
C SER A 35 -11.26 5.97 3.71
N LYS A 36 -11.88 4.91 4.22
CA LYS A 36 -12.24 4.78 5.64
C LYS A 36 -11.70 3.45 6.15
N LEU A 37 -11.04 3.48 7.31
CA LEU A 37 -10.71 2.29 8.07
C LEU A 37 -11.63 2.23 9.31
N SER A 38 -12.36 1.12 9.42
CA SER A 38 -13.24 0.84 10.55
C SER A 38 -12.98 -0.57 11.08
N VAL A 39 -12.99 -0.71 12.39
CA VAL A 39 -12.88 -1.97 13.13
C VAL A 39 -14.15 -2.12 13.93
N THR A 40 -14.91 -3.17 13.67
CA THR A 40 -16.12 -3.50 14.44
C THR A 40 -15.87 -4.71 15.31
N GLY A 41 -16.49 -4.71 16.48
CA GLY A 41 -16.44 -5.84 17.39
C GLY A 41 -17.67 -5.88 18.29
N THR A 42 -17.79 -6.98 19.02
CA THR A 42 -18.86 -7.20 19.99
C THR A 42 -18.29 -7.49 21.36
N SER A 43 -19.08 -7.27 22.41
CA SER A 43 -18.71 -7.56 23.78
C SER A 43 -19.92 -8.13 24.54
N SER A 44 -19.70 -8.61 25.76
CA SER A 44 -20.78 -9.08 26.63
C SER A 44 -21.77 -7.97 27.03
N LEU A 45 -21.40 -6.70 26.84
CA LEU A 45 -22.30 -5.56 27.08
C LEU A 45 -22.98 -5.11 25.79
N HIS A 46 -22.19 -4.64 24.82
CA HIS A 46 -22.67 -4.04 23.56
C HIS A 46 -21.69 -4.19 22.40
N ASP A 47 -22.18 -3.97 21.19
CA ASP A 47 -21.36 -3.78 19.99
C ASP A 47 -20.60 -2.45 20.03
N TRP A 48 -19.44 -2.43 19.37
CA TRP A 48 -18.58 -1.26 19.28
C TRP A 48 -17.96 -1.14 17.89
N GLU A 49 -17.67 0.11 17.51
CA GLU A 49 -16.95 0.46 16.29
C GLU A 49 -15.78 1.38 16.68
N MET A 50 -14.64 1.21 16.00
CA MET A 50 -13.49 2.10 16.02
C MET A 50 -13.17 2.55 14.61
N THR A 51 -12.85 3.83 14.44
CA THR A 51 -12.43 4.38 13.15
C THR A 51 -11.03 4.96 13.27
N ALA A 52 -10.19 4.77 12.25
CA ALA A 52 -8.88 5.39 12.24
C ALA A 52 -8.95 6.86 11.81
N THR A 53 -8.25 7.73 12.52
CA THR A 53 -8.11 9.15 12.15
C THR A 53 -7.16 9.38 10.98
N GLY A 54 -6.29 8.41 10.70
CA GLY A 54 -5.40 8.41 9.54
C GLY A 54 -4.68 7.07 9.38
N PHE A 55 -4.38 6.71 8.13
CA PHE A 55 -3.69 5.47 7.78
C PHE A 55 -3.10 5.57 6.38
N THR A 56 -2.09 4.74 6.10
CA THR A 56 -1.42 4.70 4.81
C THR A 56 -1.49 3.28 4.24
N ALA A 57 -1.60 3.17 2.93
CA ALA A 57 -1.38 1.92 2.23
C ALA A 57 -0.67 2.17 0.90
N GLU A 58 0.28 1.29 0.58
CA GLU A 58 0.97 1.20 -0.70
C GLU A 58 0.79 -0.22 -1.22
N THR A 59 0.36 -0.37 -2.47
CA THR A 59 0.14 -1.67 -3.09
C THR A 59 0.85 -1.78 -4.43
N GLY A 60 1.48 -2.94 -4.66
CA GLY A 60 1.95 -3.34 -5.98
C GLY A 60 0.90 -4.19 -6.64
N LEU A 61 0.28 -3.69 -7.72
CA LEU A 61 -0.76 -4.43 -8.45
C LEU A 61 -0.30 -4.74 -9.87
N LYS A 62 -0.58 -5.96 -10.32
CA LYS A 62 -0.52 -6.31 -11.74
C LYS A 62 -1.90 -6.15 -12.33
N LEU A 63 -1.99 -5.44 -13.46
CA LEU A 63 -3.23 -5.25 -14.18
C LEU A 63 -3.22 -6.06 -15.48
N GLU A 64 -4.35 -6.67 -15.80
CA GLU A 64 -4.66 -7.21 -17.12
C GLU A 64 -5.83 -6.40 -17.70
N GLY A 65 -5.50 -5.45 -18.57
CA GLY A 65 -6.44 -4.41 -18.99
C GLY A 65 -6.82 -3.50 -17.82
N ASN A 66 -8.12 -3.47 -17.47
CA ASN A 66 -8.66 -2.68 -16.36
C ASN A 66 -8.93 -3.51 -15.10
N ALA A 67 -8.58 -4.79 -15.08
CA ALA A 67 -8.78 -5.67 -13.94
C ALA A 67 -7.45 -5.91 -13.21
N VAL A 68 -7.52 -5.98 -11.87
CA VAL A 68 -6.39 -6.45 -11.05
C VAL A 68 -6.26 -7.95 -11.24
N SER A 69 -5.16 -8.40 -11.85
CA SER A 69 -4.88 -9.82 -12.04
C SER A 69 -4.13 -10.41 -10.85
N GLU A 70 -3.31 -9.61 -10.17
CA GLU A 70 -2.45 -10.05 -9.08
C GLU A 70 -2.15 -8.91 -8.10
N ILE A 71 -2.16 -9.23 -6.81
CA ILE A 71 -1.65 -8.36 -5.74
C ILE A 71 -0.25 -8.86 -5.39
N GLN A 72 0.78 -8.10 -5.76
CA GLN A 72 2.17 -8.48 -5.49
C GLN A 72 2.54 -8.19 -4.03
N TYR A 73 2.11 -7.05 -3.51
CA TYR A 73 2.29 -6.69 -2.10
C TYR A 73 1.27 -5.65 -1.65
N ILE A 74 1.09 -5.58 -0.33
CA ILE A 74 0.39 -4.51 0.38
C ILE A 74 1.26 -4.12 1.57
N LYS A 75 1.67 -2.85 1.63
CA LYS A 75 2.25 -2.23 2.82
C LYS A 75 1.18 -1.35 3.42
N PHE A 76 0.73 -1.67 4.61
CA PHE A 76 -0.31 -0.93 5.32
C PHE A 76 0.22 -0.50 6.68
N SER A 77 -0.11 0.72 7.09
CA SER A 77 0.29 1.26 8.38
C SER A 77 -0.79 2.19 8.94
N VAL A 78 -1.15 1.95 10.19
CA VAL A 78 -2.07 2.76 10.98
C VAL A 78 -1.44 3.02 12.35
N PRO A 79 -1.36 4.27 12.82
CA PRO A 79 -0.99 4.56 14.20
C PRO A 79 -2.05 3.98 15.14
N VAL A 80 -1.63 3.17 16.12
CA VAL A 80 -2.55 2.60 17.12
C VAL A 80 -3.30 3.72 17.85
N SER A 81 -2.58 4.79 18.21
CA SER A 81 -3.11 6.03 18.82
C SER A 81 -4.20 6.72 18.02
N GLY A 82 -4.33 6.41 16.72
CA GLY A 82 -5.34 6.98 15.84
C GLY A 82 -6.61 6.15 15.74
N LEU A 83 -6.72 5.01 16.44
CA LEU A 83 -7.93 4.19 16.44
C LEU A 83 -8.93 4.70 17.49
N GLU A 84 -10.03 5.30 17.04
CA GLU A 84 -10.96 6.02 17.89
C GLU A 84 -12.36 5.39 17.87
N SER A 85 -12.88 4.98 19.04
CA SER A 85 -14.27 4.51 19.23
C SER A 85 -15.25 5.59 19.66
N GLY A 86 -14.75 6.79 19.99
CA GLY A 86 -15.52 7.79 20.74
C GLY A 86 -15.76 7.43 22.22
N LYS A 87 -15.17 6.33 22.72
CA LYS A 87 -15.23 5.89 24.12
C LYS A 87 -13.81 5.59 24.64
N ASN A 88 -13.28 6.45 25.52
CA ASN A 88 -11.92 6.33 26.06
C ASN A 88 -11.60 4.94 26.65
N MET A 89 -12.56 4.30 27.33
CA MET A 89 -12.34 2.97 27.89
C MET A 89 -12.07 1.91 26.81
N MET A 90 -12.76 1.99 25.66
CA MET A 90 -12.55 1.06 24.56
C MET A 90 -11.26 1.36 23.82
N ASN A 91 -10.95 2.65 23.60
CA ASN A 91 -9.68 3.07 23.01
C ASN A 91 -8.49 2.53 23.81
N ASN A 92 -8.47 2.74 25.14
CA ASN A 92 -7.38 2.26 25.99
C ASN A 92 -7.21 0.74 25.90
N LYS A 93 -8.31 -0.02 25.91
CA LYS A 93 -8.26 -1.48 25.73
C LYS A 93 -7.66 -1.89 24.39
N ALA A 94 -8.01 -1.18 23.31
CA ALA A 94 -7.44 -1.43 22.00
C ALA A 94 -5.96 -1.08 21.94
N TYR A 95 -5.55 0.04 22.56
CA TYR A 95 -4.16 0.50 22.57
C TYR A 95 -3.26 -0.44 23.37
N ASP A 96 -3.75 -0.91 24.51
CA ASP A 96 -3.08 -1.91 25.34
C ASP A 96 -2.95 -3.24 24.58
N ALA A 97 -4.03 -3.71 23.95
CA ALA A 97 -4.03 -4.95 23.18
C ALA A 97 -3.08 -4.91 21.97
N LEU A 98 -2.98 -3.74 21.32
CA LEU A 98 -2.10 -3.49 20.19
C LEU A 98 -0.70 -3.00 20.59
N GLN A 99 -0.41 -3.00 21.89
CA GLN A 99 0.90 -2.67 22.45
C GLN A 99 1.44 -1.31 21.98
N GLU A 100 0.58 -0.29 21.95
CA GLU A 100 0.91 1.07 21.49
C GLU A 100 2.23 1.59 22.09
N ASN A 101 2.44 1.34 23.38
CA ASN A 101 3.57 1.85 24.16
C ASN A 101 4.74 0.87 24.29
N SER A 102 4.71 -0.27 23.60
CA SER A 102 5.83 -1.22 23.64
C SER A 102 6.96 -0.78 22.71
N PRO A 103 8.23 -0.82 23.15
CA PRO A 103 9.36 -0.55 22.27
C PRO A 103 9.37 -1.58 21.13
N ARG A 104 9.32 -1.09 19.89
CA ARG A 104 9.38 -1.90 18.66
C ARG A 104 10.81 -2.25 18.27
#